data_AF-A0A8D8V227-F1
#
_entry.id   AF-A0A8D8V227-F1
#
_cell.length_a   1.000
_cell.length_b   1.000
_cell.length_c   1.000
_cell.angle_alpha   90.00
_cell.angle_beta   90.00
_cell.angle_gamma   90.00
#
_symmetry.space_group_name_H-M   'P 1'
#
loop_
_entity.id
_entity.type
_entity.pdbx_description
1 polymer ?
#
loop_
_entity_poly.entity_id
_entity_poly.type
_entity_poly.pdbx_seq_one_letter_code
_entity_poly.pdbx_strand_id
1 'polypeptide(L)'
;MAIQPDNEKVQKFCDYILENYILPDSKFPPEMWADYTETTTRTTNACESFHARLNALIPSPHPNIFKLIAVLLGFQAETMCKMNQANNVKRRKVILRKERVVASLMKRLAEGNITKMQFIAHVSMKCLPLFS
;
A
#
# COMPACT_ATOMS: atom_id res chain seq x y z
N MET A 1 -15.38 18.61 -16.89
CA MET A 1 -14.82 19.25 -15.68
C MET A 1 -15.69 18.80 -14.52
N ALA A 2 -15.12 18.29 -13.43
CA ALA A 2 -15.91 17.84 -12.29
C ALA A 2 -16.48 19.07 -11.57
N ILE A 3 -17.80 19.12 -11.39
CA ILE A 3 -18.46 20.19 -10.64
C ILE A 3 -18.34 19.81 -9.17
N GLN A 4 -17.58 20.60 -8.40
CA GLN A 4 -17.47 20.42 -6.96
C GLN A 4 -18.85 20.65 -6.33
N PRO A 5 -19.32 19.77 -5.42
CA PRO A 5 -20.56 20.01 -4.69
C PRO A 5 -20.46 21.32 -3.91
N ASP A 6 -21.50 22.15 -3.97
CA ASP A 6 -21.58 23.39 -3.19
C ASP A 6 -21.86 23.06 -1.72
N ASN A 7 -20.80 22.65 -1.01
CA ASN A 7 -20.84 22.28 0.38
C ASN A 7 -19.53 22.69 1.06
N GLU A 8 -19.62 23.64 1.97
CA GLU A 8 -18.48 24.19 2.71
C GLU A 8 -17.66 23.10 3.45
N LYS A 9 -18.31 22.04 3.95
CA LYS A 9 -17.60 20.94 4.62
C LYS A 9 -16.77 20.12 3.64
N VAL A 10 -17.28 19.92 2.43
CA VAL A 10 -16.57 19.20 1.37
C VAL A 10 -15.38 20.03 0.89
N GLN A 11 -15.57 21.35 0.71
CA GLN A 11 -14.47 22.27 0.38
C GLN A 11 -13.37 22.21 1.43
N LYS A 12 -13.69 22.45 2.71
CA LYS A 12 -12.71 22.39 3.81
C LYS A 12 -11.96 21.06 3.88
N PHE A 13 -12.66 19.95 3.65
CA PHE A 13 -12.01 18.64 3.62
C PHE A 13 -11.04 18.50 2.43
N CYS A 14 -11.47 18.89 1.23
CA CYS A 14 -10.62 18.84 0.04
C CYS A 14 -9.38 19.74 0.19
N ASP A 15 -9.55 20.96 0.70
CA ASP A 15 -8.46 21.91 0.93
C ASP A 15 -7.46 21.35 1.95
N TYR A 16 -7.96 20.80 3.07
CA TYR A 16 -7.11 20.14 4.07
C TYR A 16 -6.27 19.01 3.46
N ILE A 17 -6.87 18.15 2.63
CA ILE A 17 -6.15 17.06 1.96
C ILE A 17 -5.11 17.61 0.99
N LEU A 18 -5.48 18.61 0.18
CA LEU A 18 -4.58 19.23 -0.78
C LEU A 18 -3.34 19.80 -0.07
N GLU A 19 -3.56 20.62 0.96
CA GLU A 19 -2.53 21.33 1.72
C GLU A 19 -1.65 20.40 2.56
N ASN A 20 -2.21 19.32 3.12
CA ASN A 20 -1.47 18.46 4.06
C ASN A 20 -0.88 17.20 3.43
N TYR A 21 -1.38 16.75 2.26
CA TYR A 21 -0.98 15.46 1.68
C TYR A 21 -0.60 15.47 0.20
N ILE A 22 -1.11 16.42 -0.60
CA ILE A 22 -0.95 16.37 -2.07
C ILE A 22 0.15 17.32 -2.57
N LEU A 23 0.20 18.53 -2.01
CA LEU A 23 1.20 19.52 -2.44
C LEU A 23 2.63 19.03 -2.13
N PRO A 24 3.63 19.37 -2.98
CA PRO A 24 5.01 18.95 -2.77
C PRO A 24 5.61 19.42 -1.44
N ASP A 25 5.18 20.59 -0.95
CA ASP A 25 5.59 21.22 0.31
C ASP A 25 4.65 20.92 1.48
N SER A 26 3.72 19.98 1.30
CA SER A 26 2.80 19.58 2.34
C SER A 26 3.49 18.90 3.53
N LYS A 27 2.81 18.87 4.68
CA LYS A 27 3.33 18.22 5.90
C LYS A 27 3.61 16.72 5.70
N PHE A 28 2.84 16.07 4.84
CA PHE A 28 2.94 14.65 4.52
C PHE A 28 2.95 14.47 3.00
N PRO A 29 4.06 14.82 2.32
CA PRO A 29 4.09 14.85 0.86
C PRO A 29 3.87 13.46 0.26
N PRO A 30 3.39 13.37 -1.00
CA PRO A 30 3.11 12.08 -1.64
C PRO A 30 4.27 11.09 -1.57
N GLU A 31 5.51 11.54 -1.64
CA GLU A 31 6.71 10.70 -1.53
C GLU A 31 6.79 9.90 -0.21
N MET A 32 6.11 10.36 0.85
CA MET A 32 6.06 9.70 2.14
C MET A 32 5.08 8.51 2.17
N TRP A 33 3.99 8.57 1.39
CA TRP A 33 2.87 7.63 1.51
C TRP A 33 2.43 6.97 0.19
N ALA A 34 2.83 7.52 -0.95
CA ALA A 34 2.55 7.02 -2.28
C ALA A 34 3.81 6.45 -2.92
N ASP A 35 3.83 5.13 -3.09
CA ASP A 35 4.94 4.45 -3.77
C ASP A 35 4.65 4.30 -5.27
N TYR A 36 5.53 4.87 -6.11
CA TYR A 36 5.48 4.72 -7.57
C TYR A 36 6.34 3.54 -8.02
N THR A 37 5.88 2.33 -7.70
CA THR A 37 6.52 1.07 -8.14
C THR A 37 5.54 0.18 -8.89
N GLU A 38 6.10 -0.80 -9.60
CA GLU A 38 5.37 -1.84 -10.30
C GLU A 38 4.78 -2.90 -9.38
N THR A 39 5.05 -2.82 -8.07
CA THR A 39 4.62 -3.81 -7.09
C THR A 39 3.11 -3.95 -7.06
N THR A 40 2.66 -5.19 -6.95
CA THR A 40 1.25 -5.52 -6.70
C THR A 40 0.88 -5.47 -5.21
N THR A 41 1.89 -5.31 -4.35
CA THR A 41 1.76 -5.27 -2.89
C THR A 41 1.39 -3.86 -2.44
N ARG A 42 0.18 -3.41 -2.78
CA ARG A 42 -0.29 -2.03 -2.52
C ARG A 42 -1.34 -1.94 -1.41
N THR A 43 -1.67 -3.04 -0.75
CA THR A 43 -2.71 -3.09 0.29
C THR A 43 -2.10 -3.08 1.69
N THR A 44 -2.78 -2.41 2.62
CA THR A 44 -2.46 -2.37 4.06
C THR A 44 -2.78 -3.68 4.78
N ASN A 45 -3.35 -4.68 4.08
CA ASN A 45 -3.75 -5.97 4.62
C ASN A 45 -2.66 -6.66 5.44
N ALA A 46 -1.39 -6.54 5.04
CA ALA A 46 -0.28 -7.12 5.78
C ALA A 46 -0.06 -6.42 7.14
N CYS A 47 -0.08 -5.09 7.15
CA CYS A 47 0.02 -4.29 8.38
C CYS A 47 -1.20 -4.51 9.28
N GLU A 48 -2.40 -4.49 8.72
CA GLU A 48 -3.65 -4.76 9.44
C GLU A 48 -3.65 -6.15 10.07
N SER A 49 -3.26 -7.17 9.31
CA SER A 49 -3.14 -8.55 9.81
C SER A 49 -2.11 -8.68 10.92
N PHE A 50 -0.96 -7.99 10.79
CA PHE A 50 0.06 -7.94 11.82
C PHE A 50 -0.48 -7.32 13.11
N HIS A 51 -1.10 -6.13 13.02
CA HIS A 51 -1.66 -5.43 14.18
C HIS A 51 -2.80 -6.21 14.83
N ALA A 52 -3.70 -6.82 14.04
CA ALA A 52 -4.77 -7.66 14.56
C ALA A 52 -4.22 -8.84 15.36
N ARG A 53 -3.18 -9.50 14.83
CA ARG A 53 -2.53 -10.62 15.52
C ARG A 53 -1.80 -10.17 16.79
N LEU A 54 -1.11 -9.03 16.75
CA LEU A 54 -0.44 -8.47 17.92
C LEU A 54 -1.44 -8.13 19.02
N ASN A 55 -2.55 -7.48 18.67
CA ASN A 55 -3.62 -7.14 19.60
C ASN A 55 -4.27 -8.39 20.21
N ALA A 56 -4.44 -9.47 19.44
CA ALA A 56 -4.94 -10.74 19.96
C ALA A 56 -4.01 -11.37 21.02
N LEU A 57 -2.70 -11.19 20.88
CA LEU A 57 -1.69 -11.71 21.83
C LEU A 57 -1.49 -10.80 23.03
N ILE A 58 -1.91 -9.53 22.93
CA ILE A 58 -1.77 -8.52 23.97
C ILE A 58 -3.15 -7.89 24.22
N PRO A 59 -4.07 -8.62 24.88
CA PRO A 59 -5.44 -8.16 25.07
C PRO A 59 -5.58 -7.01 26.08
N SER A 60 -4.52 -6.73 26.85
CA SER A 60 -4.52 -5.67 27.86
C SER A 60 -4.03 -4.35 27.26
N PRO A 61 -4.72 -3.21 27.53
CA PRO A 61 -4.23 -1.88 27.19
C PRO A 61 -2.88 -1.53 27.85
N HIS A 62 -2.57 -2.15 28.99
CA HIS A 62 -1.34 -1.93 29.75
C HIS A 62 -0.66 -3.27 30.08
N PRO A 63 -0.07 -3.94 29.08
CA PRO A 63 0.58 -5.22 29.30
C PRO A 63 1.83 -5.03 30.14
N ASN A 64 2.13 -6.03 30.98
CA ASN A 64 3.42 -6.10 31.65
C ASN A 64 4.55 -6.14 30.60
N ILE A 65 5.58 -5.31 30.81
CA ILE A 65 6.67 -5.15 29.83
C ILE A 65 7.39 -6.47 29.49
N PHE A 66 7.55 -7.38 30.45
CA PHE A 66 8.16 -8.69 30.21
C PHE A 66 7.28 -9.58 29.33
N LYS A 67 5.95 -9.50 29.48
CA LYS A 67 5.01 -10.21 28.61
C LYS A 67 5.04 -9.66 27.18
N LEU A 68 5.10 -8.33 27.02
CA LEU A 68 5.26 -7.69 25.72
C LEU A 68 6.56 -8.16 25.04
N ILE A 69 7.69 -8.13 25.75
CA ILE A 69 8.98 -8.59 25.23
C ILE A 69 8.92 -10.05 24.79
N ALA A 70 8.35 -10.93 25.62
CA ALA A 70 8.22 -12.35 25.28
C ALA A 70 7.41 -12.57 24.00
N VAL A 71 6.31 -11.84 23.82
CA VAL A 71 5.50 -11.90 22.59
C VAL A 71 6.30 -11.42 21.38
N LEU A 72 7.00 -10.28 21.49
CA LEU A 72 7.82 -9.74 20.39
C LEU A 72 8.96 -10.68 19.98
N LEU A 73 9.65 -11.30 20.95
CA LEU A 73 10.68 -12.30 20.68
C LEU A 73 10.11 -13.52 19.94
N GLY A 74 8.93 -13.99 20.34
CA GLY A 74 8.22 -15.07 19.63
C GLY A 74 7.88 -14.70 18.19
N PHE A 75 7.36 -13.49 17.96
CA PHE A 75 7.10 -12.97 16.62
C PHE A 75 8.35 -12.91 15.76
N GLN A 76 9.47 -12.47 16.33
CA GLN A 76 10.75 -12.40 15.62
C GLN A 76 11.21 -13.79 15.20
N ALA A 77 11.18 -14.77 16.12
CA ALA A 77 11.56 -16.14 15.84
C ALA A 77 10.71 -16.76 14.70
N GLU A 78 9.39 -16.61 14.76
CA GLU A 78 8.50 -17.12 13.72
C GLU A 78 8.72 -16.43 12.38
N THR A 79 8.89 -15.11 12.39
CA THR A 79 9.12 -14.33 11.17
C THR A 79 10.42 -14.76 10.49
N MET A 80 11.51 -14.92 11.24
CA MET A 80 12.78 -15.41 10.71
C MET A 80 12.64 -16.82 10.10
N CYS A 81 11.94 -17.74 10.78
CA CYS A 81 11.65 -19.07 10.24
C CYS A 81 10.88 -18.98 8.91
N LYS A 82 9.84 -18.14 8.83
CA LYS A 82 9.06 -17.94 7.60
C LYS A 82 9.88 -17.30 6.49
N MET A 83 10.74 -16.33 6.80
CA MET A 83 11.64 -15.71 5.80
C MET A 83 12.60 -16.74 5.20
N ASN A 84 13.21 -17.58 6.05
CA ASN A 84 14.09 -18.65 5.60
C ASN A 84 13.37 -19.67 4.70
N GLN A 85 12.10 -19.97 4.99
CA GLN A 85 11.27 -20.81 4.13
C GLN A 85 10.89 -20.10 2.82
N ALA A 86 10.50 -18.82 2.90
CA ALA A 86 10.04 -18.02 1.77
C ALA A 86 11.12 -17.76 0.72
N ASN A 87 12.39 -17.69 1.12
CA ASN A 87 13.54 -17.61 0.19
C ASN A 87 13.57 -18.77 -0.82
N ASN A 88 12.93 -19.91 -0.50
CA ASN A 88 12.82 -21.07 -1.38
C ASN A 88 11.48 -21.13 -2.15
N VAL A 89 10.54 -20.20 -1.89
CA VAL A 89 9.21 -20.20 -2.50
C VAL A 89 9.17 -19.30 -3.72
N LYS A 90 8.83 -19.87 -4.88
CA LYS A 90 8.68 -19.10 -6.12
C LYS A 90 7.42 -18.22 -6.07
N ARG A 91 7.58 -16.93 -6.38
CA ARG A 91 6.46 -15.99 -6.56
C ARG A 91 5.51 -16.50 -7.64
N ARG A 92 4.20 -16.35 -7.43
CA ARG A 92 3.17 -16.80 -8.38
C ARG A 92 3.36 -16.13 -9.73
N LYS A 93 3.35 -16.90 -10.82
CA LYS A 93 3.52 -16.40 -12.21
C LYS A 93 2.56 -15.26 -12.56
N VAL A 94 1.32 -15.31 -12.05
CA VAL A 94 0.30 -14.29 -12.28
C VAL A 94 0.73 -12.93 -11.71
N ILE A 95 1.31 -12.92 -10.51
CA ILE A 95 1.82 -11.70 -9.85
C ILE A 95 2.95 -11.11 -10.71
N LEU A 96 3.94 -11.91 -11.05
CA LEU A 96 5.08 -11.48 -11.88
C LEU A 96 4.65 -10.95 -13.25
N ARG A 97 3.56 -11.49 -13.83
CA ARG A 97 3.01 -10.99 -15.09
C ARG A 97 2.37 -9.61 -14.93
N LYS A 98 1.61 -9.39 -13.85
CA LYS A 98 1.00 -8.08 -13.54
C LYS A 98 2.08 -7.01 -13.34
N GLU A 99 3.10 -7.31 -12.54
CA GLU A 99 4.20 -6.36 -12.27
C GLU A 99 4.96 -6.01 -13.55
N ARG A 100 5.26 -6.99 -14.42
CA ARG A 100 5.87 -6.73 -15.73
C ARG A 100 5.04 -5.80 -16.61
N VAL A 101 3.72 -5.98 -16.63
CA VAL A 101 2.83 -5.10 -17.38
C VAL A 101 2.88 -3.68 -16.83
N VAL A 102 2.78 -3.50 -15.51
CA VAL A 102 2.86 -2.18 -14.88
C VAL A 102 4.21 -1.54 -15.19
N ALA A 103 5.33 -2.25 -15.05
CA ALA A 103 6.66 -1.76 -15.38
C ALA A 103 6.77 -1.28 -16.84
N SER A 104 6.22 -2.05 -17.80
CA SER A 104 6.20 -1.63 -19.21
C SER A 104 5.38 -0.37 -19.45
N LEU A 105 4.26 -0.18 -18.72
CA LEU A 105 3.44 1.01 -18.82
C LEU A 105 4.13 2.22 -18.20
N MET A 106 4.82 2.03 -17.07
CA MET A 106 5.63 3.08 -16.43
C MET A 106 6.73 3.57 -17.37
N LYS A 107 7.43 2.65 -18.04
CA LYS A 107 8.45 2.99 -19.06
C LYS A 107 7.85 3.80 -20.21
N ARG A 108 6.72 3.35 -20.76
CA ARG A 108 6.04 4.08 -21.85
C ARG A 108 5.58 5.48 -21.42
N LEU A 109 5.16 5.64 -20.17
CA LEU A 109 4.79 6.96 -19.63
C LEU A 109 6.02 7.86 -19.53
N ALA A 110 7.15 7.34 -19.02
CA ALA A 110 8.40 8.09 -18.92
C ALA A 110 8.95 8.54 -20.28
N GLU A 111 8.77 7.71 -21.32
CA GLU A 111 9.16 8.02 -22.71
C GLU A 111 8.16 8.96 -23.42
N GLY A 112 7.04 9.32 -22.79
CA GLY A 112 6.01 10.15 -23.40
C GLY A 112 5.12 9.43 -24.43
N ASN A 113 5.24 8.10 -24.54
CA ASN A 113 4.49 7.26 -25.48
C ASN A 113 3.01 7.11 -25.11
N ILE A 114 2.65 7.40 -23.86
CA ILE A 114 1.27 7.40 -23.36
C ILE A 114 1.04 8.59 -22.44
N THR A 115 -0.21 9.07 -22.38
CA THR A 115 -0.59 10.12 -21.43
C THR A 115 -0.82 9.55 -20.02
N LYS A 116 -0.80 10.41 -18.99
CA LYS A 116 -1.15 10.02 -17.61
C LYS A 116 -2.55 9.40 -17.53
N MET A 117 -3.53 9.95 -18.25
CA MET A 117 -4.89 9.40 -18.31
C MET A 117 -4.93 8.02 -18.94
N GLN A 118 -4.19 7.81 -20.03
CA GLN A 118 -4.05 6.48 -20.63
C GLN A 118 -3.37 5.51 -19.68
N PHE A 119 -2.32 5.90 -18.98
CA PHE A 119 -1.66 5.05 -17.99
C PHE A 119 -2.64 4.58 -16.90
N ILE A 120 -3.39 5.51 -16.31
CA ILE A 120 -4.39 5.21 -15.27
C ILE A 120 -5.44 4.23 -15.81
N ALA A 121 -5.99 4.48 -17.00
CA ALA A 121 -6.97 3.59 -17.61
C ALA A 121 -6.43 2.17 -17.81
N HIS A 122 -5.21 2.02 -18.35
CA HIS A 122 -4.61 0.70 -18.60
C HIS A 122 -4.32 -0.07 -17.31
N VAL A 123 -3.86 0.61 -16.26
CA VAL A 123 -3.59 -0.02 -14.95
C VAL A 123 -4.90 -0.45 -14.30
N SER A 124 -5.91 0.43 -14.26
CA SER A 124 -7.22 0.13 -13.64
C SER A 124 -7.94 -1.03 -14.31
N MET A 125 -7.97 -1.08 -15.64
CA MET A 125 -8.65 -2.16 -16.38
C MET A 125 -7.97 -3.53 -16.24
N LYS A 126 -6.63 -3.57 -16.11
CA LYS A 126 -5.88 -4.84 -16.00
C LYS A 126 -5.71 -5.34 -14.56
N CYS A 127 -5.91 -4.47 -13.56
CA CYS A 127 -5.84 -4.80 -12.15
C CYS A 127 -7.20 -5.05 -11.48
N LEU A 128 -8.29 -5.18 -12.25
CA LEU A 128 -9.59 -5.58 -11.71
C LEU A 128 -9.47 -6.88 -10.91
N PRO A 129 -10.05 -6.97 -9.70
CA PRO A 129 -10.11 -8.22 -8.96
C PRO A 129 -10.89 -9.24 -9.80
N LEU A 130 -10.34 -10.44 -9.94
CA LEU A 130 -11.15 -11.58 -10.36
C LEU A 130 -12.04 -11.90 -9.15
N PHE A 131 -13.21 -11.26 -9.08
CA PHE A 131 -14.28 -11.75 -8.23
C PHE A 131 -14.81 -13.00 -8.91
N SER A 132 -14.47 -14.15 -8.34
CA SER A 132 -15.06 -15.46 -8.61
C SER A 132 -15.88 -15.87 -7.42
#